data_AF-A0A1L6KQD8-F1
#
_entry.id   AF-A0A1L6KQD8-F1
#
_cell.length_a   1.000
_cell.length_b   1.000
_cell.length_c   1.000
_cell.angle_alpha   90.00
_cell.angle_beta   90.00
_cell.angle_gamma   90.00
#
_symmetry.space_group_name_H-M   'P 1'
#
loop_
_entity.id
_entity.type
_entity.pdbx_description
1 polymer ?
#
loop_
_entity_poly.entity_id
_entity_poly.type
_entity_poly.pdbx_seq_one_letter_code
_entity_poly.pdbx_strand_id
1 'polypeptide(L)'
;MIYDAPSVDHSMVHTPPHQLIVTTPKQPAIDVMTFAQKLTRRASYRSSSQCARFVRIALQAAGANIVNHPVAASDWGRTLQDIGYKKISPAFDNPQKGDIYIIHRTAKHRYGHIAGFSGTQWISDFKQRSHDIYKDKNVTYSYYRLSSNYI
;
A
#
# COMPACT_ATOMS: atom_id res chain seq x y z
N MET A 1 66.42 0.35 45.17
CA MET A 1 66.13 -0.61 44.09
C MET A 1 64.65 -0.47 43.75
N ILE A 2 64.36 -0.18 42.47
CA ILE A 2 63.33 -0.88 41.67
C ILE A 2 61.85 -0.42 41.86
N TYR A 3 61.44 0.48 40.93
CA TYR A 3 60.17 0.63 40.16
C TYR A 3 58.88 1.14 40.86
N ASP A 4 58.36 2.33 40.51
CA ASP A 4 57.26 2.64 39.53
C ASP A 4 55.86 2.57 40.18
N ALA A 5 54.80 3.34 39.89
CA ALA A 5 54.38 4.31 38.87
C ALA A 5 53.06 5.00 39.37
N PRO A 6 52.47 6.01 38.68
CA PRO A 6 51.49 6.96 39.23
C PRO A 6 50.00 6.63 39.01
N SER A 7 49.16 7.49 39.62
CA SER A 7 47.69 7.59 39.75
C SER A 7 46.80 7.20 38.56
N VAL A 8 45.60 6.65 38.83
CA VAL A 8 44.41 6.84 37.97
C VAL A 8 43.09 6.74 38.76
N ASP A 9 42.30 7.82 38.72
CA ASP A 9 40.88 7.89 39.10
C ASP A 9 40.04 7.01 38.16
N HIS A 10 39.27 6.08 38.71
CA HIS A 10 38.42 5.17 37.96
C HIS A 10 36.96 5.62 38.04
N SER A 11 36.62 6.68 37.31
CA SER A 11 35.23 7.00 36.99
C SER A 11 34.74 6.01 35.92
N MET A 12 33.80 5.15 36.33
CA MET A 12 33.22 4.08 35.53
C MET A 12 32.28 4.68 34.46
N VAL A 13 32.75 4.83 33.23
CA VAL A 13 31.86 5.07 32.07
C VAL A 13 31.45 3.72 31.50
N HIS A 14 30.25 3.28 31.86
CA HIS A 14 29.60 2.12 31.25
C HIS A 14 29.17 2.51 29.83
N THR A 15 29.90 2.07 28.80
CA THR A 15 29.47 2.18 27.41
C THR A 15 28.50 1.04 27.09
N PRO A 16 27.25 1.31 26.66
CA PRO A 16 26.34 0.24 26.23
C PRO A 16 26.81 -0.35 24.90
N PRO A 17 26.61 -1.66 24.66
CA PRO A 17 27.13 -2.32 23.48
C PRO A 17 26.45 -1.79 22.22
N HIS A 18 27.26 -1.46 21.21
CA HIS A 18 26.82 -1.11 19.87
C HIS A 18 25.85 -2.16 19.33
N GLN A 19 24.57 -1.80 19.28
CA GLN A 19 23.55 -2.60 18.61
C GLN A 19 23.82 -2.54 17.11
N LEU A 20 24.26 -3.66 16.54
CA LEU A 20 24.43 -3.84 15.11
C LEU A 20 23.10 -3.53 14.41
N ILE A 21 23.02 -2.40 13.72
CA ILE A 21 21.86 -2.06 12.89
C ILE A 21 21.93 -2.97 11.67
N VAL A 22 21.22 -4.11 11.73
CA VAL A 22 20.99 -4.94 10.55
C VAL A 22 20.01 -4.17 9.66
N THR A 23 20.54 -3.39 8.72
CA THR A 23 19.75 -2.77 7.66
C THR A 23 19.36 -3.84 6.64
N THR A 24 18.33 -4.64 6.95
CA THR A 24 17.62 -5.38 5.91
C THR A 24 17.15 -4.39 4.85
N PRO A 25 17.38 -4.63 3.54
CA PRO A 25 16.95 -3.72 2.49
C PRO A 25 15.41 -3.66 2.51
N LYS A 26 14.88 -2.58 3.08
CA LYS A 26 13.46 -2.20 3.02
C LYS A 26 13.13 -2.09 1.53
N GLN A 27 12.24 -2.96 1.02
CA GLN A 27 11.71 -2.84 -0.33
C GLN A 27 11.40 -1.36 -0.62
N PRO A 28 11.73 -0.84 -1.83
CA PRO A 28 11.45 0.55 -2.14
C PRO A 28 9.99 0.84 -1.85
N ALA A 29 9.78 1.88 -1.04
CA ALA A 29 8.45 2.33 -0.64
C ALA A 29 7.62 2.60 -1.89
N ILE A 30 6.36 2.13 -1.90
CA ILE A 30 5.43 2.49 -2.98
C ILE A 30 5.21 4.01 -2.95
N ASP A 31 5.53 4.69 -4.05
CA ASP A 31 5.29 6.12 -4.21
C ASP A 31 3.80 6.39 -4.45
N VAL A 32 3.13 6.85 -3.39
CA VAL A 32 1.70 7.16 -3.38
C VAL A 32 1.33 8.26 -4.40
N MET A 33 2.22 9.24 -4.65
CA MET A 33 1.95 10.28 -5.63
C MET A 33 1.99 9.70 -7.04
N THR A 34 3.03 8.93 -7.35
CA THR A 34 3.17 8.27 -8.65
C THR A 34 2.00 7.32 -8.90
N PHE A 35 1.56 6.55 -7.90
CA PHE A 35 0.38 5.69 -7.99
C PHE A 35 -0.88 6.49 -8.36
N ALA A 36 -1.19 7.53 -7.59
CA ALA A 36 -2.38 8.37 -7.80
C ALA A 36 -2.36 9.08 -9.17
N GLN A 37 -1.20 9.61 -9.58
CA GLN A 37 -1.03 10.22 -10.89
C GLN A 37 -1.24 9.21 -12.01
N LYS A 38 -0.70 7.99 -11.87
CA LYS A 38 -0.82 6.96 -12.90
C LYS A 38 -2.25 6.47 -13.07
N LEU A 39 -2.99 6.29 -11.97
CA LEU A 39 -4.43 6.02 -12.00
C LEU A 39 -5.16 7.12 -12.79
N THR A 40 -4.95 8.38 -12.39
CA THR A 40 -5.65 9.53 -12.98
C THR A 40 -5.39 9.68 -14.48
N ARG A 41 -4.13 9.51 -14.91
CA ARG A 41 -3.74 9.69 -16.31
C ARG A 41 -4.27 8.60 -17.24
N ARG A 42 -4.46 7.38 -16.73
CA ARG A 42 -4.92 6.24 -17.54
C ARG A 42 -6.44 6.05 -17.49
N ALA A 43 -7.11 6.62 -16.50
CA ALA A 43 -8.54 6.42 -16.31
C ALA A 43 -9.36 6.92 -17.51
N SER A 44 -10.26 6.06 -17.98
CA SER A 44 -11.28 6.41 -18.96
C SER A 44 -12.50 7.06 -18.28
N TYR A 45 -13.44 7.58 -19.07
CA TYR A 45 -14.71 8.10 -18.54
C TYR A 45 -15.69 6.99 -18.11
N ARG A 46 -15.59 5.81 -18.72
CA ARG A 46 -16.43 4.63 -18.41
C ARG A 46 -15.56 3.40 -18.20
N SER A 47 -16.11 2.41 -17.48
CA SER A 47 -15.43 1.15 -17.25
C SER A 47 -15.12 0.42 -18.56
N SER A 48 -13.92 -0.14 -18.63
CA SER A 48 -13.42 -1.03 -19.68
C SER A 48 -13.28 -2.48 -19.19
N SER A 49 -13.81 -2.79 -18.00
CA SER A 49 -13.68 -4.09 -17.31
C SER A 49 -12.24 -4.53 -17.03
N GLN A 50 -11.31 -3.56 -16.90
CA GLN A 50 -9.88 -3.83 -16.72
C GLN A 50 -9.32 -3.23 -15.41
N CYS A 51 -10.18 -3.01 -14.41
CA CYS A 51 -9.82 -2.37 -13.14
C CYS A 51 -8.56 -2.96 -12.48
N ALA A 52 -8.49 -4.29 -12.34
CA ALA A 52 -7.32 -4.98 -11.78
C ALA A 52 -6.03 -4.73 -12.56
N ARG A 53 -6.10 -4.73 -13.90
CA ARG A 53 -4.94 -4.44 -14.76
C ARG A 53 -4.47 -2.99 -14.60
N PHE A 54 -5.39 -2.04 -14.51
CA PHE A 54 -5.05 -0.62 -14.41
C PHE A 54 -4.44 -0.28 -13.05
N VAL A 55 -5.03 -0.79 -11.96
CA VAL A 55 -4.49 -0.64 -10.61
C VAL A 55 -3.12 -1.31 -10.50
N ARG A 56 -2.93 -2.52 -11.07
CA ARG A 56 -1.61 -3.16 -11.14
C ARG A 56 -0.55 -2.28 -11.79
N ILE A 57 -0.85 -1.74 -12.98
CA ILE A 57 0.08 -0.92 -13.73
C ILE A 57 0.43 0.36 -12.95
N ALA A 58 -0.52 0.94 -12.23
CA ALA A 58 -0.27 2.08 -11.37
C ALA A 58 0.63 1.71 -10.18
N LEU A 59 0.39 0.57 -9.52
CA LEU A 59 1.23 0.06 -8.42
C LEU A 59 2.66 -0.22 -8.90
N GLN A 60 2.83 -0.92 -10.03
CA GLN A 60 4.14 -1.20 -10.62
C GLN A 60 4.88 0.09 -11.00
N ALA A 61 4.18 1.08 -11.57
CA ALA A 61 4.77 2.39 -11.86
C ALA A 61 5.22 3.14 -10.60
N ALA A 62 4.57 2.89 -9.47
CA ALA A 62 4.92 3.45 -8.17
C ALA A 62 6.01 2.66 -7.42
N GLY A 63 6.63 1.66 -8.06
CA GLY A 63 7.72 0.88 -7.48
C GLY A 63 7.31 -0.44 -6.83
N ALA A 64 6.04 -0.84 -6.87
CA ALA A 64 5.61 -2.13 -6.34
C ALA A 64 6.17 -3.29 -7.18
N ASN A 65 6.87 -4.22 -6.53
CA ASN A 65 7.32 -5.45 -7.17
C ASN A 65 6.19 -6.49 -7.17
N ILE A 66 5.43 -6.56 -8.27
CA ILE A 66 4.33 -7.51 -8.46
C ILE A 66 4.74 -8.52 -9.53
N VAL A 67 5.23 -9.69 -9.09
CA VAL A 67 5.65 -10.80 -9.97
C VAL A 67 4.44 -11.64 -10.38
N ASN A 68 3.65 -12.06 -9.39
CA ASN A 68 2.42 -12.83 -9.58
C ASN A 68 1.22 -12.01 -9.09
N HIS A 69 0.12 -12.09 -9.82
CA HIS A 69 -1.12 -11.41 -9.43
C HIS A 69 -2.35 -12.19 -9.92
N PRO A 70 -3.47 -12.11 -9.19
CA PRO A 70 -4.72 -12.69 -9.65
C PRO A 70 -5.30 -11.89 -10.84
N VAL A 71 -6.15 -12.56 -11.62
CA VAL A 71 -6.95 -11.90 -12.66
C VAL A 71 -8.14 -11.17 -12.03
N ALA A 72 -8.84 -11.83 -11.09
CA ALA A 72 -10.02 -11.29 -10.44
C ALA A 72 -9.63 -10.19 -9.44
N ALA A 73 -10.28 -9.03 -9.54
CA ALA A 73 -10.08 -7.90 -8.63
C ALA A 73 -10.34 -8.27 -7.16
N SER A 74 -11.34 -9.12 -6.92
CA SER A 74 -11.72 -9.60 -5.58
C SER A 74 -10.61 -10.36 -4.83
N ASP A 75 -9.61 -10.90 -5.53
CA ASP A 75 -8.53 -11.71 -4.96
C ASP A 75 -7.24 -10.92 -4.69
N TRP A 76 -7.22 -9.62 -5.02
CA TRP A 76 -6.01 -8.78 -4.89
C TRP A 76 -5.54 -8.54 -3.45
N GLY A 77 -6.36 -8.88 -2.45
CA GLY A 77 -6.06 -8.58 -1.04
C GLY A 77 -4.70 -9.09 -0.58
N ARG A 78 -4.34 -10.33 -0.95
CA ARG A 78 -3.03 -10.90 -0.58
C ARG A 78 -1.88 -10.21 -1.31
N THR A 79 -2.01 -9.98 -2.61
CA THR A 79 -1.01 -9.25 -3.40
C THR A 79 -0.75 -7.85 -2.85
N LEU A 80 -1.79 -7.14 -2.39
CA LEU A 80 -1.63 -5.83 -1.75
C LEU A 80 -0.86 -5.93 -0.43
N GLN A 81 -1.16 -6.94 0.39
CA GLN A 81 -0.45 -7.16 1.65
C GLN A 81 1.03 -7.51 1.44
N ASP A 82 1.33 -8.33 0.45
CA ASP A 82 2.71 -8.73 0.12
C ASP A 82 3.58 -7.53 -0.35
N ILE A 83 2.95 -6.46 -0.86
CA ILE A 83 3.63 -5.20 -1.25
C ILE A 83 3.49 -4.09 -0.18
N GLY A 84 3.11 -4.45 1.05
CA GLY A 84 3.17 -3.56 2.21
C GLY A 84 1.87 -2.83 2.58
N TYR A 85 0.77 -3.06 1.88
CA TYR A 85 -0.53 -2.55 2.33
C TYR A 85 -1.03 -3.31 3.55
N LYS A 86 -1.75 -2.62 4.43
CA LYS A 86 -2.48 -3.22 5.54
C LYS A 86 -3.97 -3.14 5.29
N LYS A 87 -4.68 -4.24 5.57
CA LYS A 87 -6.14 -4.22 5.57
C LYS A 87 -6.61 -3.39 6.76
N ILE A 88 -7.49 -2.43 6.52
CA ILE A 88 -8.09 -1.58 7.54
C ILE A 88 -9.62 -1.63 7.44
N SER A 89 -10.31 -1.11 8.44
CA SER A 89 -11.75 -0.89 8.35
C SER A 89 -12.05 0.08 7.20
N PRO A 90 -13.13 -0.14 6.42
CA PRO A 90 -13.53 0.77 5.37
C PRO A 90 -13.65 2.21 5.88
N ALA A 91 -13.05 3.15 5.15
CA ALA A 91 -12.99 4.55 5.53
C ALA A 91 -13.47 5.45 4.38
N PHE A 92 -14.61 5.12 3.77
CA PHE A 92 -15.11 5.82 2.58
C PHE A 92 -15.47 7.30 2.81
N ASP A 93 -15.75 7.69 4.06
CA ASP A 93 -16.03 9.08 4.43
C ASP A 93 -14.74 9.90 4.60
N ASN A 94 -13.62 9.25 4.89
CA ASN A 94 -12.31 9.87 5.09
C ASN A 94 -11.19 9.10 4.37
N PRO A 95 -11.27 8.95 3.03
CA PRO A 95 -10.26 8.24 2.27
C PRO A 95 -8.96 9.05 2.19
N GLN A 96 -7.83 8.37 2.25
CA GLN A 96 -6.50 8.95 2.11
C GLN A 96 -5.93 8.60 0.73
N LYS A 97 -5.14 9.51 0.17
CA LYS A 97 -4.48 9.28 -1.12
C LYS A 97 -3.66 7.98 -1.04
N GLY A 98 -3.80 7.14 -2.06
CA GLY A 98 -3.13 5.83 -2.11
C GLY A 98 -3.92 4.70 -1.48
N ASP A 99 -5.02 4.97 -0.79
CA ASP A 99 -5.94 3.94 -0.32
C ASP A 99 -6.47 3.12 -1.48
N ILE A 100 -6.72 1.84 -1.22
CA ILE A 100 -7.31 0.92 -2.19
C ILE A 100 -8.50 0.25 -1.54
N TYR A 101 -9.62 0.19 -2.25
CA TYR A 101 -10.71 -0.69 -1.88
C TYR A 101 -10.91 -1.79 -2.92
N ILE A 102 -11.42 -2.92 -2.46
CA ILE A 102 -11.83 -4.06 -3.25
C ILE A 102 -13.31 -4.31 -2.97
N ILE A 103 -14.13 -4.43 -4.01
CA ILE A 103 -15.47 -5.01 -3.93
C ILE A 103 -15.34 -6.50 -4.19
N HIS A 104 -15.83 -7.33 -3.27
CA HIS A 104 -15.83 -8.77 -3.46
C HIS A 104 -16.84 -9.19 -4.53
N ARG A 105 -16.59 -10.38 -5.10
CA ARG A 105 -17.46 -10.94 -6.13
C ARG A 105 -18.90 -11.06 -5.63
N THR A 106 -19.84 -10.76 -6.52
CA THR A 106 -21.26 -11.06 -6.30
C THR A 106 -21.75 -11.99 -7.42
N ALA A 107 -23.00 -12.46 -7.34
CA ALA A 107 -23.60 -13.26 -8.41
C ALA A 107 -23.56 -12.54 -9.77
N LYS A 108 -23.70 -11.20 -9.77
CA LYS A 108 -23.66 -10.37 -10.99
C LYS A 108 -22.24 -9.96 -11.38
N HIS A 109 -21.33 -9.88 -10.41
CA HIS A 109 -19.97 -9.35 -10.60
C HIS A 109 -18.92 -10.37 -10.20
N ARG A 110 -18.71 -11.40 -11.04
CA ARG A 110 -17.90 -12.58 -10.71
C ARG A 110 -16.42 -12.31 -10.41
N TYR A 111 -15.87 -11.23 -10.97
CA TYR A 111 -14.46 -10.84 -10.75
C TYR A 111 -14.28 -9.84 -9.60
N GLY A 112 -15.36 -9.22 -9.12
CA GLY A 112 -15.31 -8.09 -8.19
C GLY A 112 -14.76 -6.82 -8.83
N HIS A 113 -14.37 -5.85 -7.99
CA HIS A 113 -13.81 -4.57 -8.42
C HIS A 113 -12.65 -4.13 -7.53
N ILE A 114 -11.73 -3.32 -8.06
CA ILE A 114 -10.63 -2.71 -7.31
C ILE A 114 -10.41 -1.29 -7.79
N ALA A 115 -10.22 -0.36 -6.86
CA ALA A 115 -9.96 1.04 -7.15
C ALA A 115 -9.02 1.65 -6.11
N GLY A 116 -8.20 2.62 -6.54
CA GLY A 116 -7.37 3.43 -5.66
C GLY A 116 -7.86 4.87 -5.53
N PHE A 117 -7.59 5.53 -4.40
CA PHE A 117 -7.95 6.91 -4.17
C PHE A 117 -6.83 7.85 -4.62
N SER A 118 -7.13 8.78 -5.53
CA SER A 118 -6.17 9.76 -6.04
C SER A 118 -5.84 10.87 -5.03
N GLY A 119 -6.54 10.92 -3.90
CA GLY A 119 -6.56 12.06 -2.98
C GLY A 119 -7.80 12.95 -3.18
N THR A 120 -8.50 12.81 -4.30
CA THR A 120 -9.75 13.53 -4.59
C THR A 120 -10.87 12.64 -5.12
N GLN A 121 -10.54 11.51 -5.74
CA GLN A 121 -11.52 10.63 -6.36
C GLN A 121 -11.09 9.17 -6.34
N TRP A 122 -12.07 8.28 -6.30
CA TRP A 122 -11.86 6.85 -6.53
C TRP A 122 -11.66 6.55 -8.01
N ILE A 123 -10.57 5.85 -8.33
CA ILE A 123 -10.15 5.57 -9.70
C ILE A 123 -9.72 4.12 -9.84
N SER A 124 -10.27 3.45 -10.85
CA SER A 124 -9.93 2.09 -11.24
C SER A 124 -9.36 2.10 -12.66
N ASP A 125 -10.07 1.50 -13.62
CA ASP A 125 -9.89 1.75 -15.05
C ASP A 125 -10.69 2.97 -15.54
N PHE A 126 -11.54 3.54 -14.67
CA PHE A 126 -12.30 4.76 -14.92
C PHE A 126 -12.41 5.63 -13.66
N LYS A 127 -12.77 6.90 -13.86
CA LYS A 127 -13.07 7.83 -12.77
C LYS A 127 -14.45 7.56 -12.20
N GLN A 128 -14.53 7.29 -10.90
CA GLN A 128 -15.78 6.92 -10.26
C GLN A 128 -16.39 8.10 -9.51
N ARG A 129 -17.73 8.19 -9.52
CA ARG A 129 -18.46 9.21 -8.75
C ARG A 129 -18.46 8.92 -7.24
N SER A 130 -18.40 7.64 -6.87
CA SER A 130 -18.37 7.16 -5.48
C SER A 130 -17.70 5.77 -5.43
N HIS A 131 -17.55 5.21 -4.23
CA HIS A 131 -17.14 3.82 -4.04
C HIS A 131 -18.26 2.82 -4.38
N ASP A 132 -19.52 3.24 -4.19
CA ASP A 132 -20.73 2.48 -4.50
C ASP A 132 -21.04 2.48 -6.00
N ILE A 133 -20.36 1.61 -6.74
CA ILE A 133 -20.50 1.48 -8.20
C ILE A 133 -21.41 0.33 -8.62
N TYR A 134 -21.70 -0.61 -7.71
CA TYR A 134 -22.56 -1.76 -7.96
C TYR A 134 -23.89 -1.51 -7.27
N LYS A 135 -24.98 -1.48 -8.03
CA LYS A 135 -26.35 -1.37 -7.48
C LYS A 135 -26.85 -2.67 -6.81
N ASP A 136 -25.94 -3.55 -6.42
CA ASP A 136 -26.22 -4.79 -5.73
C ASP A 136 -26.41 -4.49 -4.23
N LYS A 137 -27.31 -5.18 -3.53
CA LYS A 137 -27.52 -4.95 -2.09
C LYS A 137 -26.50 -5.72 -1.24
N ASN A 138 -25.87 -6.75 -1.80
CA ASN A 138 -25.01 -7.68 -1.07
C ASN A 138 -23.51 -7.44 -1.34
N VAL A 139 -23.13 -6.22 -1.74
CA VAL A 139 -21.72 -5.88 -1.93
C VAL A 139 -21.00 -5.81 -0.60
N THR A 140 -19.85 -6.46 -0.56
CA THR A 140 -18.93 -6.41 0.58
C THR A 140 -17.59 -5.86 0.14
N TYR A 141 -16.91 -5.18 1.06
CA TYR A 141 -15.70 -4.42 0.77
C TYR A 141 -14.53 -4.91 1.63
N SER A 142 -13.34 -4.89 1.05
CA SER A 142 -12.08 -4.84 1.78
C SER A 142 -11.36 -3.53 1.47
N TYR A 143 -10.69 -2.97 2.46
CA TYR A 143 -10.05 -1.67 2.35
C TYR A 143 -8.59 -1.77 2.80
N TYR A 144 -7.68 -1.09 2.10
CA TYR A 144 -6.25 -1.22 2.24
C TYR A 144 -5.57 0.14 2.25
N ARG A 145 -4.60 0.30 3.15
CA ARG A 145 -3.80 1.53 3.30
C ARG A 145 -2.34 1.18 3.56
N LEU A 146 -1.41 1.94 2.99
CA LEU A 146 0.01 1.86 3.33
C LEU A 146 0.23 2.51 4.71
N SER A 147 1.02 1.89 5.58
CA SER A 147 1.35 2.48 6.90
C SER A 147 2.19 3.75 6.75
N SER A 148 1.94 4.79 7.55
CA SER A 148 2.62 6.10 7.49
C SER A 148 4.15 6.12 7.67
N ASN A 149 4.84 4.99 7.83
CA ASN A 149 6.32 4.96 7.96
C ASN A 149 7.05 5.11 6.61
N TYR A 150 6.39 5.78 5.65
CA TYR A 150 6.78 5.97 4.25
C TYR A 150 6.49 7.41 3.79
N ILE A 151 6.56 8.37 4.73
CA ILE A 151 6.53 9.81 4.46
C ILE A 151 7.89 10.38 4.85
#